data_AF-Q6A9B5-F1
#
_entry.id   AF-Q6A9B5-F1
#
_cell.length_a   1.000
_cell.length_b   1.000
_cell.length_c   1.000
_cell.angle_alpha   90.00
_cell.angle_beta   90.00
_cell.angle_gamma   90.00
#
_symmetry.space_group_name_H-M   'P 1'
#
loop_
_entity.id
_entity.type
_entity.pdbx_description
1 polymer ?
#
loop_
_entity_poly.entity_id
_entity_poly.type
_entity_poly.pdbx_seq_one_letter_code
_entity_poly.pdbx_strand_id
1 'polypeptide(L)'
;MPMRLRTWQREALDSYLATSPRDWLVCATPGAGKTTFTLAVAAHLWQDHVINRVIVVCPTDHLRSQWIAAARGLGLHLRDTTNAEALPPDCHGCVVTYAQVAQKPALHAARATNMRTLVIFDEIHHAGDVMSWGSGVMEAFSGAVRRLGVTGTPFRSDEARIAHVRYEEVSDGAFESVADYTYGYGDALRDGVVRPVTFATYTGRSTWTDAVGETHTAILGDSELTKAHEEMAWRTALDSDGEWIAHVMAAAWARVSQLRESGTIPHAKVLIPASNQKVAKEYAEVWRDVTGNEPSVILSEDAASAKKLAAYRDDPDKICAVCVRLITEGVDVPDAAVLIYSTTASTPLFFAQMVGRVVRARNRRERATVFLPAVGRLLDLASQMEEVRDHVIGPPAEPDLIEEFDTRERSEPDPNAGTWQAVASDAILGEVIDTYAPSDGGLFALDGLLSPEQERALLARDEKIRAEQARRIASARRASKASREAEERQARREEAVALQRRGGSTIDTISDPREMRREIHRALLDYSRHHDLTPQAGWGQLYREVPGPKNESASMDLLRTRLEWLHSH
;
A
#
# COMPACT_ATOMS: atom_id res chain seq x y z
N MET A 1 -18.37 11.94 29.69
CA MET A 1 -18.50 10.57 30.21
C MET A 1 -17.11 9.98 30.38
N PRO A 2 -16.84 9.13 31.39
CA PRO A 2 -15.52 8.53 31.53
C PRO A 2 -15.25 7.60 30.33
N MET A 3 -14.12 7.79 29.65
CA MET A 3 -13.67 6.86 28.62
C MET A 3 -13.35 5.52 29.24
N ARG A 4 -13.92 4.44 28.67
CA ARG A 4 -13.54 3.08 29.05
C ARG A 4 -12.25 2.71 28.31
N LEU A 5 -11.12 2.88 28.99
CA LEU A 5 -9.80 2.49 28.47
C LEU A 5 -9.60 0.97 28.58
N ARG A 6 -8.93 0.41 27.58
CA ARG A 6 -8.35 -0.95 27.63
C ARG A 6 -7.22 -1.00 28.66
N THR A 7 -6.83 -2.20 29.07
CA THR A 7 -5.75 -2.42 30.06
C THR A 7 -4.47 -1.72 29.65
N TRP A 8 -3.95 -2.00 28.45
CA TRP A 8 -2.74 -1.35 27.93
C TRP A 8 -2.85 0.18 27.87
N GLN A 9 -4.02 0.72 27.50
CA GLN A 9 -4.24 2.17 27.41
C GLN A 9 -4.19 2.83 28.79
N ARG A 10 -4.68 2.13 29.82
CA ARG A 10 -4.61 2.59 31.20
C ARG A 10 -3.19 2.53 31.73
N GLU A 11 -2.49 1.42 31.53
CA GLU A 11 -1.09 1.26 31.93
C GLU A 11 -0.18 2.29 31.26
N ALA A 12 -0.34 2.50 29.96
CA ALA A 12 0.36 3.53 29.20
C ALA A 12 0.07 4.93 29.76
N LEU A 13 -1.19 5.23 30.09
CA LEU A 13 -1.59 6.51 30.65
C LEU A 13 -0.99 6.71 32.05
N ASP A 14 -1.06 5.71 32.91
CA ASP A 14 -0.50 5.76 34.27
C ASP A 14 1.02 5.97 34.21
N SER A 15 1.72 5.29 33.30
CA SER A 15 3.16 5.49 33.05
C SER A 15 3.48 6.92 32.57
N TYR A 16 2.70 7.43 31.61
CA TYR A 16 2.84 8.81 31.12
C TYR A 16 2.62 9.84 32.22
N LEU A 17 1.58 9.68 33.05
CA LEU A 17 1.26 10.62 34.12
C LEU A 17 2.30 10.58 35.25
N ALA A 18 2.82 9.40 35.58
CA ALA A 18 3.86 9.24 36.60
C ALA A 18 5.19 9.92 36.21
N THR A 19 5.55 9.88 34.93
CA THR A 19 6.79 10.46 34.41
C THR A 19 6.63 11.90 33.93
N SER A 20 5.41 12.32 33.57
CA SER A 20 5.03 13.62 33.00
C SER A 20 6.08 14.19 32.00
N PRO A 21 6.49 13.41 30.98
CA PRO A 21 7.57 13.81 30.11
C PRO A 21 7.11 14.87 29.11
N ARG A 22 8.09 15.61 28.55
CA ARG A 22 7.81 16.55 27.47
C ARG A 22 7.52 15.81 26.16
N ASP A 23 8.33 14.80 25.87
CA ASP A 23 8.30 13.96 24.68
C ASP A 23 7.94 12.55 25.10
N TRP A 24 6.98 11.93 24.41
CA TRP A 24 6.60 10.55 24.68
C TRP A 24 6.22 9.83 23.40
N LEU A 25 6.84 8.68 23.14
CA LEU A 25 6.56 7.84 21.99
C LEU A 25 5.86 6.55 22.43
N VAL A 26 4.71 6.28 21.81
CA VAL A 26 4.01 5.00 21.92
C VAL A 26 4.12 4.23 20.62
N CYS A 27 4.65 3.03 20.71
CA CYS A 27 4.49 2.03 19.68
C CYS A 27 3.33 1.11 20.07
N ALA A 28 2.22 1.12 19.33
CA ALA A 28 1.09 0.25 19.63
C ALA A 28 0.52 -0.34 18.34
N THR A 29 0.39 -1.67 18.29
CA THR A 29 0.02 -2.41 17.07
C THR A 29 -1.20 -1.81 16.35
N PRO A 30 -1.27 -1.85 15.01
CA PRO A 30 -2.44 -1.39 14.26
C PRO A 30 -3.75 -1.97 14.81
N GLY A 31 -4.77 -1.12 14.97
CA GLY A 31 -6.06 -1.53 15.57
C GLY A 31 -6.11 -1.52 17.10
N ALA A 32 -4.99 -1.32 17.81
CA ALA A 32 -4.96 -1.30 19.28
C ALA A 32 -5.79 -0.18 19.93
N GLY A 33 -6.19 0.84 19.18
CA GLY A 33 -6.98 1.98 19.66
C GLY A 33 -6.12 3.18 20.11
N LYS A 34 -5.08 3.51 19.34
CA LYS A 34 -4.14 4.63 19.62
C LYS A 34 -4.85 5.97 19.82
N THR A 35 -5.85 6.27 19.00
CA THR A 35 -6.65 7.51 19.08
C THR A 35 -7.34 7.69 20.43
N THR A 36 -7.87 6.60 21.02
CA THR A 36 -8.51 6.66 22.34
C THR A 36 -7.49 6.97 23.43
N PHE A 37 -6.31 6.33 23.36
CA PHE A 37 -5.22 6.58 24.29
C PHE A 37 -4.72 8.04 24.25
N THR A 38 -4.41 8.56 23.07
CA THR A 38 -3.87 9.92 22.90
C THR A 38 -4.85 10.99 23.38
N LEU A 39 -6.14 10.82 23.08
CA LEU A 39 -7.17 11.73 23.56
C LEU A 39 -7.41 11.60 25.08
N ALA A 40 -7.12 10.45 25.69
CA ALA A 40 -7.17 10.28 27.15
C ALA A 40 -6.04 11.07 27.84
N VAL A 41 -4.84 11.05 27.26
CA VAL A 41 -3.73 11.91 27.68
C VAL A 41 -4.12 13.38 27.55
N ALA A 42 -4.66 13.78 26.39
CA ALA A 42 -5.09 15.16 26.15
C ALA A 42 -6.14 15.62 27.16
N ALA A 43 -7.13 14.77 27.48
CA ALA A 43 -8.18 15.08 28.44
C ALA A 43 -7.63 15.28 29.87
N HIS A 44 -6.71 14.43 30.33
CA HIS A 44 -6.08 14.59 31.65
C HIS A 44 -5.25 15.88 31.72
N LEU A 45 -4.37 16.11 30.75
CA LEU A 45 -3.56 17.33 30.70
C LEU A 45 -4.39 18.61 30.63
N TRP A 46 -5.56 18.55 29.98
CA TRP A 46 -6.51 19.65 29.90
C TRP A 46 -7.19 19.92 31.25
N GLN A 47 -7.65 18.86 31.93
CA GLN A 47 -8.29 18.93 33.24
C GLN A 47 -7.33 19.45 34.32
N ASP A 48 -6.07 19.02 34.28
CA ASP A 48 -5.02 19.46 35.21
C ASP A 48 -4.43 20.83 34.84
N HIS A 49 -4.99 21.50 33.83
CA HIS A 49 -4.54 22.79 33.33
C HIS A 49 -3.06 22.82 32.91
N VAL A 50 -2.48 21.69 32.50
CA VAL A 50 -1.12 21.64 31.94
C VAL A 50 -1.12 22.22 30.52
N ILE A 51 -2.18 21.94 29.76
CA ILE A 51 -2.39 22.44 28.40
C ILE A 51 -3.70 23.22 28.31
N ASN A 52 -3.80 24.06 27.28
CA ASN A 52 -5.05 24.73 26.88
C ASN A 52 -5.20 24.79 25.34
N ARG A 53 -4.41 23.98 24.62
CA ARG A 53 -4.46 23.81 23.18
C ARG A 53 -4.05 22.39 22.80
N VAL A 54 -4.73 21.79 21.84
CA VAL A 54 -4.35 20.50 21.24
C VAL A 54 -4.15 20.68 19.73
N ILE A 55 -3.04 20.20 19.19
CA ILE A 55 -2.81 20.12 17.75
C ILE A 55 -2.59 18.66 17.40
N VAL A 56 -3.36 18.12 16.47
CA VAL A 56 -3.15 16.76 15.95
C VAL A 56 -2.54 16.89 14.55
N VAL A 57 -1.44 16.17 14.31
CA VAL A 57 -0.80 16.05 13.00
C VAL A 57 -1.04 14.64 12.49
N CYS A 58 -1.73 14.48 11.36
CA CYS A 58 -2.03 13.18 10.76
C CYS A 58 -1.45 13.05 9.33
N PRO A 59 -1.28 11.84 8.79
CA PRO A 59 -0.70 11.66 7.45
C PRO A 59 -1.59 12.17 6.32
N THR A 60 -2.90 11.88 6.37
CA THR A 60 -3.82 12.15 5.25
C THR A 60 -5.00 13.03 5.64
N ASP A 61 -5.63 13.67 4.64
CA ASP A 61 -6.82 14.53 4.82
C ASP A 61 -8.01 13.75 5.39
N HIS A 62 -8.19 12.49 4.95
CA HIS A 62 -9.29 11.62 5.38
C HIS A 62 -9.32 11.41 6.91
N LEU A 63 -8.16 11.32 7.54
CA LEU A 63 -8.03 11.13 8.99
C LEU A 63 -8.51 12.34 9.81
N ARG A 64 -8.50 13.56 9.24
CA ARG A 64 -8.88 14.77 9.98
C ARG A 64 -10.28 14.69 10.55
N SER A 65 -11.22 14.24 9.72
CA SER A 65 -12.64 14.13 10.11
C SER A 65 -12.83 13.12 11.26
N GLN A 66 -12.07 12.03 11.26
CA GLN A 66 -12.13 11.02 12.31
C GLN A 66 -11.60 11.55 13.64
N TRP A 67 -10.45 12.23 13.61
CA TRP A 67 -9.87 12.87 14.79
C TRP A 67 -10.79 13.95 15.39
N ILE A 68 -11.39 14.79 14.55
CA ILE A 68 -12.34 15.82 14.99
C ILE A 68 -13.56 15.17 15.66
N ALA A 69 -14.11 14.10 15.06
CA ALA A 69 -15.26 13.39 15.62
C ALA A 69 -14.91 12.72 16.97
N ALA A 70 -13.76 12.05 17.05
CA ALA A 70 -13.29 11.39 18.28
C ALA A 70 -13.04 12.40 19.41
N ALA A 71 -12.35 13.51 19.11
CA ALA A 71 -12.08 14.57 20.07
C ALA A 71 -13.37 15.23 20.59
N ARG A 72 -14.36 15.45 19.70
CA ARG A 72 -15.67 16.01 20.08
C ARG A 72 -16.40 15.11 21.08
N GLY A 73 -16.28 13.79 20.96
CA GLY A 73 -16.83 12.83 21.93
C GLY A 73 -16.34 13.04 23.36
N LEU A 74 -15.23 13.76 23.53
CA LEU A 74 -14.59 14.08 24.81
C LEU A 74 -14.69 15.56 25.20
N GLY A 75 -15.46 16.34 24.46
CA GLY A 75 -15.60 17.79 24.68
C GLY A 75 -14.43 18.62 24.14
N LEU A 76 -13.52 18.02 23.35
CA LEU A 76 -12.46 18.77 22.65
C LEU A 76 -12.95 19.23 21.27
N HIS A 77 -13.20 20.53 21.14
CA HIS A 77 -13.64 21.15 19.88
C HIS A 77 -12.43 21.43 18.97
N LEU A 78 -11.97 20.41 18.25
CA LEU A 78 -10.94 20.54 17.22
C LEU A 78 -11.55 20.92 15.86
N ARG A 79 -10.77 21.60 15.02
CA ARG A 79 -11.16 22.01 13.66
C ARG A 79 -10.13 21.55 12.62
N ASP A 80 -10.60 21.26 11.42
CA ASP A 80 -9.72 21.31 10.25
C ASP A 80 -9.42 22.80 10.01
N THR A 81 -8.16 23.16 9.78
CA THR A 81 -7.77 24.56 9.60
C THR A 81 -6.68 24.65 8.56
N THR A 82 -7.01 25.30 7.46
CA THR A 82 -6.07 25.50 6.36
C THR A 82 -4.94 26.46 6.77
N ASN A 83 -3.90 26.50 5.94
CA ASN A 83 -2.76 27.43 6.09
C ASN A 83 -3.09 28.89 5.75
N ALA A 84 -4.33 29.17 5.32
CA ALA A 84 -4.82 30.51 5.03
C ALA A 84 -5.69 31.09 6.16
N GLU A 85 -6.15 30.25 7.08
CA GLU A 85 -7.13 30.63 8.09
C GLU A 85 -6.51 30.76 9.48
N ALA A 86 -6.99 31.74 10.23
CA ALA A 86 -6.72 31.82 11.66
C ALA A 86 -7.54 30.76 12.40
N LEU A 87 -6.96 30.21 13.46
CA LEU A 87 -7.66 29.28 14.32
C LEU A 87 -8.68 30.06 15.18
N PRO A 88 -9.99 29.70 15.17
CA PRO A 88 -11.00 30.44 15.93
C PRO A 88 -10.69 30.51 17.44
N PRO A 89 -10.99 31.63 18.13
CA PRO A 89 -10.66 31.77 19.56
C PRO A 89 -11.38 30.76 20.45
N ASP A 90 -12.56 30.31 20.05
CA ASP A 90 -13.45 29.40 20.78
C ASP A 90 -13.12 27.91 20.60
N CYS A 91 -12.23 27.56 19.66
CA CYS A 91 -11.86 26.17 19.46
C CYS A 91 -10.71 25.76 20.39
N HIS A 92 -10.69 24.48 20.77
CA HIS A 92 -9.64 23.91 21.64
C HIS A 92 -8.36 23.56 20.87
N GLY A 93 -8.39 23.61 19.53
CA GLY A 93 -7.29 23.10 18.72
C GLY A 93 -7.61 22.86 17.25
N CYS A 94 -6.65 22.30 16.53
CA CYS A 94 -6.82 21.91 15.13
C CYS A 94 -6.25 20.52 14.83
N VAL A 95 -6.73 19.95 13.73
CA VAL A 95 -6.16 18.77 13.08
C VAL A 95 -5.59 19.21 11.73
N VAL A 96 -4.32 18.89 11.48
CA VAL A 96 -3.57 19.30 10.30
C VAL A 96 -2.80 18.10 9.75
N THR A 97 -2.37 18.16 8.49
CA THR A 97 -1.53 17.11 7.90
C THR A 97 -0.03 17.44 7.96
N TYR A 98 0.83 16.42 7.92
CA TYR A 98 2.28 16.63 7.77
C TYR A 98 2.64 17.53 6.58
N ALA A 99 2.00 17.32 5.43
CA ALA A 99 2.21 18.15 4.23
C ALA A 99 1.85 19.64 4.47
N GLN A 100 0.76 19.93 5.19
CA GLN A 100 0.40 21.31 5.54
C GLN A 100 1.43 21.95 6.47
N VAL A 101 1.91 21.19 7.46
CA VAL A 101 2.94 21.68 8.39
C VAL A 101 4.22 22.03 7.63
N ALA A 102 4.67 21.13 6.74
CA ALA A 102 5.86 21.33 5.93
C ALA A 102 5.77 22.54 4.99
N GLN A 103 4.57 22.90 4.52
CA GLN A 103 4.36 24.08 3.66
C GLN A 103 4.53 25.42 4.41
N LYS A 104 4.17 25.48 5.70
CA LYS A 104 4.31 26.72 6.50
C LYS A 104 4.76 26.44 7.95
N PRO A 105 5.97 25.94 8.20
CA PRO A 105 6.42 25.56 9.54
C PRO A 105 6.30 26.68 10.58
N ALA A 106 6.72 27.91 10.24
CA ALA A 106 6.64 29.08 11.11
C ALA A 106 5.21 29.42 11.58
N LEU A 107 4.19 29.19 10.74
CA LEU A 107 2.79 29.39 11.12
C LEU A 107 2.39 28.40 12.24
N HIS A 108 2.79 27.14 12.09
CA HIS A 108 2.50 26.10 13.08
C HIS A 108 3.34 26.27 14.34
N ALA A 109 4.58 26.77 14.24
CA ALA A 109 5.40 27.20 15.37
C ALA A 109 4.68 28.24 16.21
N ALA A 110 4.15 29.29 15.59
CA ALA A 110 3.36 30.30 16.30
C ALA A 110 2.09 29.70 16.95
N ARG A 111 1.37 28.80 16.24
CA ARG A 111 0.20 28.10 16.81
C ARG A 111 0.58 27.25 18.03
N ALA A 112 1.76 26.63 18.02
CA ALA A 112 2.24 25.77 19.10
C ALA A 112 2.76 26.54 20.32
N THR A 113 3.36 27.72 20.14
CA THR A 113 3.99 28.51 21.22
C THR A 113 3.10 29.57 21.84
N ASN A 114 2.10 30.09 21.11
CA ASN A 114 1.19 31.13 21.63
C ASN A 114 0.30 30.63 22.79
N MET A 115 0.17 29.32 22.95
CA MET A 115 -0.65 28.66 23.96
C MET A 115 0.11 27.46 24.53
N ARG A 116 -0.35 26.95 25.68
CA ARG A 116 0.22 25.72 26.27
C ARG A 116 -0.29 24.53 25.49
N THR A 117 0.47 24.13 24.48
CA THR A 117 0.01 23.19 23.46
C THR A 117 0.53 21.77 23.69
N LEU A 118 -0.38 20.80 23.61
CA LEU A 118 -0.07 19.41 23.32
C LEU A 118 -0.09 19.22 21.79
N VAL A 119 0.97 18.65 21.24
CA VAL A 119 1.00 18.18 19.85
C VAL A 119 0.95 16.67 19.85
N ILE A 120 -0.01 16.10 19.13
CA ILE A 120 -0.16 14.67 18.90
C ILE A 120 0.28 14.38 17.48
N PHE A 121 1.27 13.51 17.31
CA PHE A 121 1.77 13.05 16.03
C PHE A 121 1.21 11.65 15.76
N ASP A 122 0.19 11.57 14.91
CA ASP A 122 -0.42 10.32 14.49
C ASP A 122 0.41 9.68 13.38
N GLU A 123 0.78 8.41 13.56
CA GLU A 123 1.68 7.67 12.67
C GLU A 123 2.98 8.47 12.40
N ILE A 124 3.68 8.83 13.49
CA ILE A 124 4.84 9.74 13.48
C ILE A 124 5.97 9.34 12.52
N HIS A 125 6.01 8.08 12.08
CA HIS A 125 6.92 7.63 11.03
C HIS A 125 6.75 8.43 9.73
N HIS A 126 5.55 8.90 9.40
CA HIS A 126 5.29 9.76 8.24
C HIS A 126 5.99 11.12 8.32
N ALA A 127 6.35 11.61 9.52
CA ALA A 127 7.15 12.83 9.64
C ALA A 127 8.50 12.72 8.90
N GLY A 128 8.92 11.50 8.58
CA GLY A 128 10.13 11.18 7.86
C GLY A 128 10.00 11.01 6.35
N ASP A 129 8.81 10.72 5.81
CA ASP A 129 8.58 10.24 4.43
C ASP A 129 9.18 11.15 3.35
N VAL A 130 9.29 12.44 3.66
CA VAL A 130 10.03 13.41 2.87
C VAL A 130 10.96 14.14 3.82
N MET A 131 12.25 14.27 3.47
CA MET A 131 13.23 15.01 4.30
C MET A 131 12.75 16.44 4.68
N SER A 132 11.91 17.07 3.85
CA SER A 132 11.33 18.39 4.10
C SER A 132 10.21 18.38 5.17
N TRP A 133 9.54 17.25 5.38
CA TRP A 133 8.52 17.11 6.41
C TRP A 133 9.17 17.03 7.79
N GLY A 134 10.26 16.27 7.93
CA GLY A 134 10.96 16.09 9.20
C GLY A 134 11.50 17.40 9.76
N SER A 135 12.18 18.18 8.93
CA SER A 135 12.69 19.51 9.33
C SER A 135 11.57 20.50 9.62
N GLY A 136 10.50 20.52 8.80
CA GLY A 136 9.35 21.37 9.01
C GLY A 136 8.56 21.06 10.29
N VAL A 137 8.40 19.78 10.63
CA VAL A 137 7.75 19.33 11.87
C VAL A 137 8.60 19.69 13.09
N MET A 138 9.92 19.48 13.03
CA MET A 138 10.84 19.88 14.07
C MET A 138 10.77 21.39 14.33
N GLU A 139 10.81 22.20 13.28
CA GLU A 139 10.68 23.67 13.40
C GLU A 139 9.32 24.06 13.98
N ALA A 140 8.24 23.48 13.47
CA ALA A 140 6.87 23.82 13.84
C ALA A 140 6.52 23.49 15.30
N PHE A 141 7.11 22.45 15.89
CA PHE A 141 6.62 21.94 17.18
C PHE A 141 7.70 21.84 18.26
N SER A 142 8.92 22.32 17.99
CA SER A 142 9.98 22.42 19.00
C SER A 142 9.59 23.21 20.26
N GLY A 143 8.67 24.17 20.14
CA GLY A 143 8.19 25.01 21.23
C GLY A 143 6.97 24.48 22.01
N ALA A 144 6.42 23.31 21.65
CA ALA A 144 5.24 22.77 22.32
C ALA A 144 5.53 22.35 23.79
N VAL A 145 4.49 22.41 24.64
CA VAL A 145 4.59 22.07 26.07
C VAL A 145 4.64 20.57 26.29
N ARG A 146 3.89 19.81 25.47
CA ARG A 146 3.89 18.34 25.42
C ARG A 146 3.85 17.89 23.97
N ARG A 147 4.53 16.79 23.66
CA ARG A 147 4.57 16.13 22.35
C ARG A 147 4.37 14.64 22.55
N LEU A 148 3.35 14.11 21.89
CA LEU A 148 2.96 12.72 21.98
C LEU A 148 3.01 12.09 20.59
N GLY A 149 4.02 11.26 20.35
CA GLY A 149 4.13 10.45 19.14
C GLY A 149 3.41 9.12 19.32
N VAL A 150 2.61 8.73 18.33
CA VAL A 150 2.04 7.39 18.28
C VAL A 150 2.29 6.76 16.92
N THR A 151 2.59 5.46 16.91
CA THR A 151 2.81 4.71 15.68
C THR A 151 2.38 3.26 15.83
N GLY A 152 1.85 2.68 14.74
CA GLY A 152 1.64 1.23 14.62
C GLY A 152 2.93 0.44 14.39
N THR A 153 3.95 1.14 13.90
CA THR A 153 5.11 0.59 13.22
C THR A 153 6.22 1.60 13.38
N PRO A 154 7.20 1.40 14.28
CA PRO A 154 8.28 2.37 14.43
C PRO A 154 9.21 2.38 13.19
N PHE A 155 9.02 1.40 12.28
CA PHE A 155 9.77 1.19 11.06
C PHE A 155 9.84 2.39 10.12
N ARG A 156 11.04 2.57 9.58
CA ARG A 156 11.31 3.29 8.34
C ARG A 156 12.24 2.43 7.47
N SER A 157 12.23 2.71 6.18
CA SER A 157 13.15 2.11 5.20
C SER A 157 14.30 3.05 4.83
N ASP A 158 14.48 4.16 5.56
CA ASP A 158 15.52 5.15 5.32
C ASP A 158 16.19 5.58 6.64
N GLU A 159 17.45 6.00 6.55
CA GLU A 159 18.33 6.23 7.72
C GLU A 159 18.06 7.55 8.48
N ALA A 160 16.98 8.27 8.19
CA ALA A 160 16.73 9.57 8.81
C ALA A 160 16.05 9.45 10.18
N ARG A 161 16.53 10.24 11.15
CA ARG A 161 15.92 10.33 12.49
C ARG A 161 14.48 10.86 12.39
N ILE A 162 13.57 10.22 13.12
CA ILE A 162 12.19 10.70 13.26
C ILE A 162 12.18 11.92 14.19
N ALA A 163 11.49 12.98 13.75
CA ALA A 163 11.32 14.21 14.51
C ALA A 163 10.75 13.92 15.92
N HIS A 164 11.40 14.47 16.96
CA HIS A 164 10.98 14.34 18.37
C HIS A 164 10.97 12.90 18.94
N VAL A 165 11.65 11.96 18.30
CA VAL A 165 11.87 10.60 18.81
C VAL A 165 13.27 10.47 19.41
N ARG A 166 13.39 9.74 20.53
CA ARG A 166 14.69 9.43 21.14
C ARG A 166 15.36 8.26 20.42
N TYR A 167 16.68 8.31 20.36
CA TYR A 167 17.52 7.25 19.80
C TYR A 167 18.63 6.91 20.78
N GLU A 168 18.89 5.63 20.97
CA GLU A 168 20.00 5.10 21.78
C GLU A 168 20.98 4.35 20.88
N GLU A 169 22.27 4.45 21.19
CA GLU A 169 23.33 3.77 20.43
C GLU A 169 23.38 2.29 20.82
N VAL A 170 23.21 1.40 19.86
CA VAL A 170 23.16 -0.07 20.06
C VAL A 170 24.42 -0.78 19.57
N SER A 171 25.14 -0.19 18.61
CA SER A 171 26.46 -0.63 18.17
C SER A 171 27.22 0.55 17.55
N ASP A 172 28.49 0.36 17.20
CA ASP A 172 29.39 1.44 16.73
C ASP A 172 28.81 2.18 15.51
N GLY A 173 28.25 3.36 15.75
CA GLY A 173 27.59 4.18 14.74
C GLY A 173 26.14 3.80 14.39
N ALA A 174 25.55 2.80 15.07
CA ALA A 174 24.14 2.41 14.88
C ALA A 174 23.25 2.86 16.04
N PHE A 175 22.12 3.50 15.72
CA PHE A 175 21.16 4.07 16.66
C PHE A 175 19.79 3.42 16.52
N GLU A 176 19.18 3.00 17.62
CA GLU A 176 17.83 2.44 17.64
C GLU A 176 16.84 3.42 18.30
N SER A 177 15.65 3.57 17.71
CA SER A 177 14.59 4.41 18.25
C SER A 177 14.06 3.79 19.53
N VAL A 178 13.87 4.60 20.57
CA VAL A 178 13.35 4.10 21.86
C VAL A 178 11.92 4.61 22.07
N ALA A 179 10.97 3.69 22.10
CA ALA A 179 9.62 3.96 22.55
C ALA A 179 9.56 4.02 24.08
N ASP A 180 8.76 4.94 24.62
CA ASP A 180 8.54 5.03 26.05
C ASP A 180 7.48 4.02 26.55
N TYR A 181 6.62 3.56 25.64
CA TYR A 181 5.70 2.46 25.88
C TYR A 181 5.46 1.67 24.59
N THR A 182 5.57 0.35 24.69
CA THR A 182 5.35 -0.56 23.55
C THR A 182 4.24 -1.53 23.86
N TYR A 183 3.29 -1.63 22.93
CA TYR A 183 2.20 -2.60 22.94
C TYR A 183 2.21 -3.36 21.62
N GLY A 184 2.93 -4.48 21.61
CA GLY A 184 3.20 -5.26 20.42
C GLY A 184 1.98 -6.05 19.92
N TYR A 185 2.13 -6.67 18.75
CA TYR A 185 1.11 -7.57 18.22
C TYR A 185 0.89 -8.79 19.14
N GLY A 186 1.97 -9.36 19.70
CA GLY A 186 1.88 -10.45 20.67
C GLY A 186 1.10 -10.08 21.95
N ASP A 187 1.32 -8.89 22.51
CA ASP A 187 0.53 -8.38 23.65
C ASP A 187 -0.94 -8.24 23.28
N ALA A 188 -1.20 -7.66 22.09
CA ALA A 188 -2.55 -7.45 21.60
C ALA A 188 -3.32 -8.75 21.34
N LEU A 189 -2.62 -9.81 20.92
CA LEU A 189 -3.20 -11.15 20.79
C LEU A 189 -3.56 -11.74 22.15
N ARG A 190 -2.66 -11.66 23.14
CA ARG A 190 -2.92 -12.13 24.51
C ARG A 190 -4.17 -11.45 25.10
N ASP A 191 -4.25 -10.14 24.94
CA ASP A 191 -5.37 -9.32 25.43
C ASP A 191 -6.64 -9.46 24.57
N GLY A 192 -6.55 -10.10 23.41
CA GLY A 192 -7.67 -10.28 22.47
C GLY A 192 -8.17 -8.97 21.87
N VAL A 193 -7.28 -7.98 21.77
CA VAL A 193 -7.54 -6.69 21.10
C VAL A 193 -7.47 -6.84 19.58
N VAL A 194 -6.61 -7.74 19.11
CA VAL A 194 -6.49 -8.14 17.71
C VAL A 194 -6.74 -9.64 17.58
N ARG A 195 -7.01 -10.10 16.36
CA ARG A 195 -7.19 -11.53 16.04
C ARG A 195 -5.92 -12.09 15.41
N PRO A 196 -5.62 -13.37 15.64
CA PRO A 196 -4.50 -14.05 14.98
C PRO A 196 -4.68 -14.08 13.47
N VAL A 197 -3.55 -14.14 12.77
CA VAL A 197 -3.48 -14.16 11.31
C VAL A 197 -2.90 -15.48 10.85
N THR A 198 -3.60 -16.10 9.91
CA THR A 198 -3.10 -17.22 9.13
C THR A 198 -2.60 -16.70 7.79
N PHE A 199 -1.33 -16.92 7.49
CA PHE A 199 -0.74 -16.66 6.18
C PHE A 199 -0.79 -17.93 5.32
N ALA A 200 -1.64 -17.92 4.30
CA ALA A 200 -1.74 -18.98 3.31
C ALA A 200 -0.83 -18.65 2.13
N THR A 201 0.30 -19.33 2.02
CA THR A 201 1.26 -19.05 0.95
C THR A 201 0.89 -19.81 -0.32
N TYR A 202 1.10 -19.20 -1.47
CA TYR A 202 0.82 -19.78 -2.79
C TYR A 202 2.09 -19.72 -3.62
N THR A 203 2.63 -20.90 -3.90
CA THR A 203 3.70 -21.12 -4.88
C THR A 203 3.09 -21.26 -6.27
N GLY A 204 3.93 -21.35 -7.29
CA GLY A 204 3.54 -21.61 -8.65
C GLY A 204 4.67 -21.36 -9.63
N ARG A 205 4.62 -22.05 -10.76
CA ARG A 205 5.44 -21.84 -11.94
C ARG A 205 4.98 -20.56 -12.64
N SER A 206 5.87 -19.59 -12.72
CA SER A 206 5.72 -18.36 -13.49
C SER A 206 6.60 -18.43 -14.73
N THR A 207 6.02 -18.15 -15.89
CA THR A 207 6.71 -18.06 -17.17
C THR A 207 6.52 -16.67 -17.75
N TRP A 208 7.62 -16.03 -18.14
CA TRP A 208 7.60 -14.70 -18.74
C TRP A 208 8.60 -14.59 -19.89
N THR A 209 8.37 -13.62 -20.76
CA THR A 209 9.31 -13.21 -21.79
C THR A 209 9.97 -11.90 -21.36
N ASP A 210 11.30 -11.84 -21.45
CA ASP A 210 12.07 -10.65 -21.12
C ASP A 210 12.17 -9.65 -22.28
N ALA A 211 12.88 -8.54 -22.05
CA ALA A 211 13.02 -7.49 -23.05
C ALA A 211 13.71 -7.92 -24.35
N VAL A 212 14.54 -8.96 -24.29
CA VAL A 212 15.31 -9.52 -25.41
C VAL A 212 14.52 -10.61 -26.14
N GLY A 213 13.34 -10.99 -25.63
CA GLY A 213 12.48 -12.02 -26.20
C GLY A 213 12.79 -13.42 -25.67
N GLU A 214 13.67 -13.56 -24.68
CA GLU A 214 13.99 -14.84 -24.06
C GLU A 214 12.88 -15.24 -23.08
N THR A 215 12.47 -16.51 -23.12
CA THR A 215 11.42 -17.05 -22.25
C THR A 215 12.05 -17.71 -21.03
N HIS A 216 11.72 -17.18 -19.87
CA HIS A 216 12.19 -17.64 -18.58
C HIS A 216 11.07 -18.36 -17.83
N THR A 217 11.44 -19.32 -16.97
CA THR A 217 10.50 -19.95 -16.06
C THR A 217 11.14 -20.13 -14.69
N ALA A 218 10.42 -19.74 -13.65
CA ALA A 218 10.79 -19.95 -12.26
C ALA A 218 9.59 -20.45 -11.43
N ILE A 219 9.87 -21.08 -10.29
CA ILE A 219 8.85 -21.51 -9.34
C ILE A 219 8.98 -20.64 -8.09
N LEU A 220 7.90 -19.92 -7.74
CA LEU A 220 7.89 -19.10 -6.53
C LEU A 220 8.20 -19.93 -5.27
N GLY A 221 9.13 -19.48 -4.45
CA GLY A 221 9.54 -20.16 -3.22
C GLY A 221 10.66 -21.19 -3.42
N ASP A 222 11.21 -21.31 -4.64
CA ASP A 222 12.43 -22.07 -4.87
C ASP A 222 13.65 -21.32 -4.32
N SER A 223 14.38 -21.97 -3.41
CA SER A 223 15.55 -21.41 -2.73
C SER A 223 16.74 -21.13 -3.66
N GLU A 224 16.77 -21.72 -4.87
CA GLU A 224 17.85 -21.51 -5.83
C GLU A 224 17.66 -20.25 -6.71
N LEU A 225 16.52 -19.56 -6.58
CA LEU A 225 16.25 -18.37 -7.37
C LEU A 225 17.15 -17.19 -6.98
N THR A 226 17.67 -16.51 -8.00
CA THR A 226 18.27 -15.20 -7.79
C THR A 226 17.18 -14.17 -7.49
N LYS A 227 17.52 -13.14 -6.71
CA LYS A 227 16.58 -12.04 -6.35
C LYS A 227 15.84 -11.47 -7.57
N ALA A 228 16.56 -11.27 -8.69
CA ALA A 228 15.98 -10.74 -9.93
C ALA A 228 14.95 -11.70 -10.56
N HIS A 229 15.23 -13.01 -10.57
CA HIS A 229 14.27 -14.00 -11.10
C HIS A 229 13.06 -14.15 -10.17
N GLU A 230 13.25 -14.08 -8.85
CA GLU A 230 12.15 -14.12 -7.87
C GLU A 230 11.22 -12.91 -8.05
N GLU A 231 11.76 -11.68 -8.18
CA GLU A 231 10.97 -10.47 -8.42
C GLU A 231 10.17 -10.54 -9.73
N MET A 232 10.76 -11.09 -10.79
CA MET A 232 10.08 -11.27 -12.08
C MET A 232 9.00 -12.35 -12.03
N ALA A 233 9.30 -13.49 -11.40
CA ALA A 233 8.33 -14.56 -11.17
C ALA A 233 7.15 -14.09 -10.32
N TRP A 234 7.42 -13.26 -9.31
CA TRP A 234 6.42 -12.64 -8.45
C TRP A 234 5.53 -11.68 -9.25
N ARG A 235 6.13 -10.78 -10.05
CA ARG A 235 5.37 -9.89 -10.93
C ARG A 235 4.48 -10.66 -11.91
N THR A 236 4.96 -11.78 -12.45
CA THR A 236 4.22 -12.65 -13.36
C THR A 236 3.07 -13.39 -12.68
N ALA A 237 3.24 -13.81 -11.42
CA ALA A 237 2.15 -14.41 -10.65
C ALA A 237 1.01 -13.42 -10.41
N LEU A 238 1.31 -12.13 -10.27
CA LEU A 238 0.31 -11.08 -10.04
C LEU A 238 -0.39 -10.59 -11.32
N ASP A 239 -0.06 -11.13 -12.49
CA ASP A 239 -0.73 -10.77 -13.74
C ASP A 239 -2.23 -11.10 -13.71
N SER A 240 -3.07 -10.16 -14.15
CA SER A 240 -4.55 -10.28 -14.10
C SER A 240 -5.11 -11.33 -15.07
N ASP A 241 -4.33 -11.73 -16.08
CA ASP A 241 -4.65 -12.81 -17.00
C ASP A 241 -3.94 -14.13 -16.61
N GLY A 242 -3.22 -14.14 -15.49
CA GLY A 242 -2.57 -15.30 -14.88
C GLY A 242 -3.55 -16.27 -14.21
N GLU A 243 -3.17 -17.54 -14.05
CA GLU A 243 -4.00 -18.48 -13.27
C GLU A 243 -3.83 -18.24 -11.76
N TRP A 244 -2.68 -17.70 -11.34
CA TRP A 244 -2.36 -17.51 -9.93
C TRP A 244 -3.36 -16.59 -9.23
N ILE A 245 -3.62 -15.40 -9.77
CA ILE A 245 -4.54 -14.44 -9.14
C ILE A 245 -5.98 -14.97 -9.10
N ALA A 246 -6.43 -15.62 -10.18
CA ALA A 246 -7.76 -16.20 -10.25
C ALA A 246 -7.94 -17.35 -9.23
N HIS A 247 -6.91 -18.19 -9.05
CA HIS A 247 -6.92 -19.25 -8.05
C HIS A 247 -6.94 -18.67 -6.64
N VAL A 248 -6.10 -17.69 -6.34
CA VAL A 248 -6.07 -17.04 -5.03
C VAL A 248 -7.39 -16.32 -4.71
N MET A 249 -8.01 -15.66 -5.69
CA MET A 249 -9.35 -15.06 -5.51
C MET A 249 -10.42 -16.12 -5.24
N ALA A 250 -10.40 -17.27 -5.93
CA ALA A 250 -11.31 -18.38 -5.67
C ALA A 250 -11.09 -18.95 -4.25
N ALA A 251 -9.83 -19.01 -3.80
CA ALA A 251 -9.50 -19.47 -2.45
C ALA A 251 -9.96 -18.49 -1.37
N ALA A 252 -9.75 -17.18 -1.59
CA ALA A 252 -10.23 -16.13 -0.72
C ALA A 252 -11.77 -16.09 -0.65
N TRP A 253 -12.46 -16.31 -1.77
CA TRP A 253 -13.91 -16.44 -1.81
C TRP A 253 -14.43 -17.61 -0.99
N ALA A 254 -13.81 -18.79 -1.12
CA ALA A 254 -14.16 -19.95 -0.30
C ALA A 254 -13.95 -19.65 1.19
N ARG A 255 -12.85 -19.01 1.54
CA ARG A 255 -12.54 -18.63 2.93
C ARG A 255 -13.52 -17.63 3.51
N VAL A 256 -13.82 -16.54 2.80
CA VAL A 256 -14.78 -15.53 3.29
C VAL A 256 -16.18 -16.12 3.41
N SER A 257 -16.59 -16.98 2.47
CA SER A 257 -17.88 -17.68 2.52
C SER A 257 -17.97 -18.59 3.74
N GLN A 258 -16.93 -19.38 4.02
CA GLN A 258 -16.85 -20.22 5.20
C GLN A 258 -16.92 -19.42 6.51
N LEU A 259 -16.24 -18.27 6.60
CA LEU A 259 -16.31 -17.39 7.77
C LEU A 259 -17.73 -16.84 8.01
N ARG A 260 -18.48 -16.57 6.94
CA ARG A 260 -19.86 -16.09 6.98
C ARG A 260 -20.84 -17.21 7.35
N GLU A 261 -20.72 -18.37 6.69
CA GLU A 261 -21.57 -19.55 6.90
C GLU A 261 -21.43 -20.14 8.30
N SER A 262 -20.19 -20.21 8.82
CA SER A 262 -19.94 -20.67 10.20
C SER A 262 -20.44 -19.69 11.26
N GLY A 263 -20.72 -18.44 10.88
CA GLY A 263 -21.07 -17.36 11.80
C GLY A 263 -19.90 -16.84 12.64
N THR A 264 -18.67 -17.32 12.41
CA THR A 264 -17.46 -16.81 13.08
C THR A 264 -17.29 -15.32 12.81
N ILE A 265 -17.48 -14.92 11.54
CA ILE A 265 -17.52 -13.52 11.12
C ILE A 265 -18.69 -13.37 10.13
N PRO A 266 -19.92 -13.05 10.61
CA PRO A 266 -21.14 -13.11 9.78
C PRO A 266 -21.13 -12.23 8.53
N HIS A 267 -20.38 -11.12 8.59
CA HIS A 267 -20.26 -10.17 7.50
C HIS A 267 -18.84 -10.09 6.95
N ALA A 268 -18.06 -11.17 7.05
CA ALA A 268 -16.66 -11.20 6.63
C ALA A 268 -16.47 -10.60 5.24
N LYS A 269 -15.38 -9.82 5.10
CA LYS A 269 -15.02 -9.07 3.90
C LYS A 269 -13.60 -9.37 3.45
N VAL A 270 -13.36 -9.16 2.15
CA VAL A 270 -12.11 -9.39 1.43
C VAL A 270 -11.55 -8.05 0.97
N LEU A 271 -10.25 -7.85 1.20
CA LEU A 271 -9.49 -6.70 0.71
C LEU A 271 -8.46 -7.15 -0.34
N ILE A 272 -8.42 -6.45 -1.47
CA ILE A 272 -7.49 -6.70 -2.57
C ILE A 272 -6.77 -5.38 -2.91
N PRO A 273 -5.50 -5.19 -2.52
CA PRO A 273 -4.68 -4.06 -2.96
C PRO A 273 -4.26 -4.27 -4.42
N ALA A 274 -4.26 -3.19 -5.19
CA ALA A 274 -3.78 -3.16 -6.55
C ALA A 274 -2.67 -2.10 -6.69
N SER A 275 -1.69 -2.37 -7.53
CA SER A 275 -0.56 -1.44 -7.74
C SER A 275 -0.99 -0.12 -8.38
N ASN A 276 -2.00 -0.16 -9.26
CA ASN A 276 -2.51 1.02 -9.95
C ASN A 276 -3.99 0.86 -10.37
N GLN A 277 -4.58 1.94 -10.88
CA GLN A 277 -6.00 1.97 -11.27
C GLN A 277 -6.37 1.03 -12.41
N LYS A 278 -5.43 0.72 -13.31
CA LYS A 278 -5.67 -0.24 -14.39
C LYS A 278 -5.79 -1.64 -13.80
N VAL A 279 -4.78 -2.06 -13.02
CA VAL A 279 -4.77 -3.37 -12.35
C VAL A 279 -5.97 -3.53 -11.41
N ALA A 280 -6.38 -2.47 -10.69
CA ALA A 280 -7.57 -2.53 -9.84
C ALA A 280 -8.86 -2.85 -10.60
N LYS A 281 -9.03 -2.29 -11.82
CA LYS A 281 -10.18 -2.59 -12.66
C LYS A 281 -10.11 -4.01 -13.21
N GLU A 282 -8.92 -4.45 -13.63
CA GLU A 282 -8.71 -5.82 -14.11
C GLU A 282 -8.98 -6.85 -13.00
N TYR A 283 -8.45 -6.65 -11.79
CA TYR A 283 -8.74 -7.51 -10.63
C TYR A 283 -10.21 -7.50 -10.25
N ALA A 284 -10.92 -6.37 -10.41
CA ALA A 284 -12.35 -6.33 -10.17
C ALA A 284 -13.14 -7.20 -11.17
N GLU A 285 -12.71 -7.23 -12.44
CA GLU A 285 -13.28 -8.15 -13.43
C GLU A 285 -12.95 -9.60 -13.12
N VAL A 286 -11.70 -9.93 -12.79
CA VAL A 286 -11.30 -11.30 -12.39
C VAL A 286 -12.13 -11.76 -11.19
N TRP A 287 -12.29 -10.91 -10.18
CA TRP A 287 -13.12 -11.22 -9.01
C TRP A 287 -14.56 -11.54 -9.41
N ARG A 288 -15.16 -10.74 -10.29
CA ARG A 288 -16.53 -10.98 -10.80
C ARG A 288 -16.60 -12.29 -11.58
N ASP A 289 -15.64 -12.59 -12.44
CA ASP A 289 -15.61 -13.81 -13.25
C ASP A 289 -15.44 -15.06 -12.38
N VAL A 290 -14.66 -14.96 -11.30
CA VAL A 290 -14.36 -16.06 -10.38
C VAL A 290 -15.50 -16.31 -9.40
N THR A 291 -16.10 -15.25 -8.85
CA THR A 291 -17.01 -15.34 -7.69
C THR A 291 -18.46 -15.06 -8.03
N GLY A 292 -18.74 -14.37 -9.14
CA GLY A 292 -20.04 -13.80 -9.46
C GLY A 292 -20.42 -12.58 -8.60
N ASN A 293 -19.58 -12.17 -7.64
CA ASN A 293 -19.82 -11.03 -6.75
C ASN A 293 -19.23 -9.74 -7.31
N GLU A 294 -19.95 -8.63 -7.17
CA GLU A 294 -19.50 -7.32 -7.64
C GLU A 294 -18.63 -6.62 -6.58
N PRO A 295 -17.34 -6.36 -6.85
CA PRO A 295 -16.46 -5.74 -5.86
C PRO A 295 -16.62 -4.21 -5.82
N SER A 296 -16.36 -3.62 -4.66
CA SER A 296 -16.23 -2.16 -4.49
C SER A 296 -14.86 -1.69 -4.98
N VAL A 297 -14.80 -1.02 -6.14
CA VAL A 297 -13.55 -0.50 -6.71
C VAL A 297 -13.26 0.92 -6.23
N ILE A 298 -12.19 1.09 -5.44
CA ILE A 298 -11.81 2.32 -4.74
C ILE A 298 -10.45 2.79 -5.27
N LEU A 299 -10.42 3.89 -6.03
CA LEU A 299 -9.28 4.26 -6.88
C LEU A 299 -8.54 5.54 -6.46
N SER A 300 -9.17 6.35 -5.61
CA SER A 300 -8.76 7.72 -5.27
C SER A 300 -9.26 8.13 -3.88
N GLU A 301 -8.82 9.29 -3.38
CA GLU A 301 -9.30 9.88 -2.12
C GLU A 301 -10.50 10.84 -2.30
N ASP A 302 -11.15 10.82 -3.48
CA ASP A 302 -12.28 11.69 -3.74
C ASP A 302 -13.56 11.27 -2.99
N ALA A 303 -14.54 12.16 -2.97
CA ALA A 303 -15.81 11.93 -2.30
C ALA A 303 -16.58 10.69 -2.82
N ALA A 304 -16.38 10.31 -4.09
CA ALA A 304 -17.03 9.13 -4.66
C ALA A 304 -16.39 7.84 -4.12
N SER A 305 -15.06 7.79 -4.04
CA SER A 305 -14.31 6.70 -3.42
C SER A 305 -14.59 6.59 -1.92
N ALA A 306 -14.71 7.70 -1.20
CA ALA A 306 -15.12 7.71 0.21
C ALA A 306 -16.52 7.10 0.41
N LYS A 307 -17.47 7.39 -0.49
CA LYS A 307 -18.82 6.78 -0.46
C LYS A 307 -18.77 5.27 -0.72
N LYS A 308 -17.94 4.82 -1.67
CA LYS A 308 -17.75 3.38 -1.94
C LYS A 308 -17.10 2.66 -0.77
N LEU A 309 -16.15 3.29 -0.10
CA LEU A 309 -15.50 2.75 1.09
C LEU A 309 -16.46 2.65 2.28
N ALA A 310 -17.31 3.67 2.49
CA ALA A 310 -18.38 3.61 3.47
C ALA A 310 -19.39 2.48 3.15
N ALA A 311 -19.80 2.34 1.88
CA ALA A 311 -20.65 1.23 1.46
C ALA A 311 -19.98 -0.12 1.69
N TYR A 312 -18.70 -0.27 1.33
CA TYR A 312 -17.94 -1.49 1.62
C TYR A 312 -17.89 -1.79 3.12
N ARG A 313 -17.74 -0.78 3.99
CA ARG A 313 -17.72 -0.97 5.44
C ARG A 313 -19.09 -1.38 5.99
N ASP A 314 -20.15 -0.66 5.60
CA ASP A 314 -21.44 -0.69 6.29
C ASP A 314 -22.46 -1.65 5.65
N ASP A 315 -22.30 -2.01 4.37
CA ASP A 315 -23.21 -2.90 3.64
C ASP A 315 -22.71 -4.37 3.71
N PRO A 316 -23.45 -5.30 4.34
CA PRO A 316 -23.09 -6.72 4.42
C PRO A 316 -22.90 -7.42 3.08
N ASP A 317 -23.55 -6.94 2.01
CA ASP A 317 -23.52 -7.53 0.67
C ASP A 317 -22.29 -7.08 -0.14
N LYS A 318 -21.62 -6.01 0.30
CA LYS A 318 -20.32 -5.58 -0.23
C LYS A 318 -19.20 -6.40 0.39
N ILE A 319 -18.97 -7.58 -0.17
CA ILE A 319 -18.02 -8.56 0.37
C ILE A 319 -16.57 -8.20 0.02
N CYS A 320 -16.31 -7.68 -1.17
CA CYS A 320 -14.95 -7.40 -1.65
C CYS A 320 -14.72 -5.92 -1.92
N ALA A 321 -13.52 -5.43 -1.57
CA ALA A 321 -12.99 -4.16 -2.03
C ALA A 321 -11.67 -4.35 -2.79
N VAL A 322 -11.57 -3.72 -3.96
CA VAL A 322 -10.31 -3.60 -4.71
C VAL A 322 -9.84 -2.15 -4.62
N CYS A 323 -8.66 -1.93 -4.07
CA CYS A 323 -8.17 -0.60 -3.70
C CYS A 323 -6.81 -0.30 -4.33
N VAL A 324 -6.60 0.91 -4.84
CA VAL A 324 -5.29 1.39 -5.30
C VAL A 324 -4.65 2.24 -4.23
N ARG A 325 -3.36 2.05 -3.93
CA ARG A 325 -2.71 2.68 -2.77
C ARG A 325 -3.43 2.33 -1.45
N LEU A 326 -2.82 2.65 -0.33
CA LEU A 326 -3.41 2.45 1.00
C LEU A 326 -4.55 3.46 1.27
N ILE A 327 -5.53 3.60 0.37
CA ILE A 327 -6.73 4.45 0.54
C ILE A 327 -7.59 3.98 1.73
N THR A 328 -7.25 2.83 2.32
CA THR A 328 -7.84 2.35 3.59
C THR A 328 -7.11 2.88 4.83
N GLU A 329 -6.05 3.68 4.70
CA GLU A 329 -5.42 4.40 5.81
C GLU A 329 -6.47 5.20 6.58
N GLY A 330 -6.60 4.87 7.85
CA GLY A 330 -7.62 5.42 8.73
C GLY A 330 -9.00 4.76 8.69
N VAL A 331 -9.42 4.03 7.65
CA VAL A 331 -10.76 3.41 7.70
C VAL A 331 -10.74 2.11 8.49
N ASP A 332 -11.55 2.09 9.55
CA ASP A 332 -11.83 0.90 10.34
C ASP A 332 -12.90 0.04 9.67
N VAL A 333 -12.53 -1.17 9.25
CA VAL A 333 -13.47 -2.20 8.76
C VAL A 333 -13.27 -3.48 9.57
N PRO A 334 -13.91 -3.63 10.75
CA PRO A 334 -13.74 -4.80 11.62
C PRO A 334 -14.11 -6.13 10.95
N ASP A 335 -14.97 -6.07 9.94
CA ASP A 335 -15.43 -7.23 9.18
C ASP A 335 -14.43 -7.68 8.10
N ALA A 336 -13.44 -6.87 7.76
CA ALA A 336 -12.39 -7.26 6.84
C ALA A 336 -11.47 -8.27 7.52
N ALA A 337 -11.56 -9.53 7.09
CA ALA A 337 -10.83 -10.65 7.69
C ALA A 337 -9.99 -11.42 6.68
N VAL A 338 -10.19 -11.18 5.38
CA VAL A 338 -9.45 -11.84 4.31
C VAL A 338 -8.69 -10.79 3.51
N LEU A 339 -7.39 -11.01 3.30
CA LEU A 339 -6.52 -10.15 2.50
C LEU A 339 -5.85 -10.99 1.41
N ILE A 340 -5.87 -10.51 0.17
CA ILE A 340 -5.04 -11.06 -0.91
C ILE A 340 -3.85 -10.12 -1.08
N TYR A 341 -2.61 -10.61 -0.91
CA TYR A 341 -1.43 -9.77 -1.09
C TYR A 341 -1.03 -9.71 -2.57
N SER A 342 -1.69 -8.82 -3.32
CA SER A 342 -1.55 -8.69 -4.77
C SER A 342 -0.77 -7.45 -5.20
N THR A 343 0.37 -7.21 -4.56
CA THR A 343 1.30 -6.11 -4.86
C THR A 343 2.74 -6.60 -4.67
N THR A 344 3.70 -5.94 -5.33
CA THR A 344 5.14 -6.22 -5.22
C THR A 344 5.84 -5.43 -4.12
N ALA A 345 5.13 -4.55 -3.42
CA ALA A 345 5.67 -3.85 -2.27
C ALA A 345 5.99 -4.86 -1.14
N SER A 346 7.20 -4.79 -0.57
CA SER A 346 7.67 -5.72 0.47
C SER A 346 8.40 -5.03 1.62
N THR A 347 8.23 -3.72 1.79
CA THR A 347 8.77 -3.04 2.97
C THR A 347 8.05 -3.53 4.23
N PRO A 348 8.76 -3.69 5.37
CA PRO A 348 8.13 -4.10 6.64
C PRO A 348 6.95 -3.21 7.04
N LEU A 349 7.10 -1.90 6.84
CA LEU A 349 6.04 -0.91 7.12
C LEU A 349 4.79 -1.18 6.29
N PHE A 350 4.93 -1.30 4.96
CA PHE A 350 3.81 -1.53 4.07
C PHE A 350 3.12 -2.86 4.39
N PHE A 351 3.90 -3.92 4.63
CA PHE A 351 3.37 -5.24 5.02
C PHE A 351 2.55 -5.16 6.31
N ALA A 352 3.09 -4.56 7.36
CA ALA A 352 2.40 -4.41 8.64
C ALA A 352 1.14 -3.54 8.53
N GLN A 353 1.17 -2.45 7.75
CA GLN A 353 0.00 -1.61 7.48
C GLN A 353 -1.10 -2.37 6.73
N MET A 354 -0.73 -3.20 5.75
CA MET A 354 -1.65 -4.03 4.99
C MET A 354 -2.30 -5.11 5.85
N VAL A 355 -1.50 -5.88 6.59
CA VAL A 355 -2.02 -6.93 7.49
C VAL A 355 -2.86 -6.30 8.61
N GLY A 356 -2.44 -5.14 9.12
CA GLY A 356 -3.17 -4.33 10.10
C GLY A 356 -4.61 -3.96 9.68
N ARG A 357 -4.96 -4.04 8.40
CA ARG A 357 -6.33 -3.84 7.90
C ARG A 357 -7.27 -4.99 8.25
N VAL A 358 -6.73 -6.20 8.48
CA VAL A 358 -7.54 -7.40 8.70
C VAL A 358 -7.43 -8.00 10.11
N VAL A 359 -6.47 -7.54 10.93
CA VAL A 359 -6.24 -8.07 12.29
C VAL A 359 -7.20 -7.55 13.37
N ARG A 360 -8.14 -6.67 13.05
CA ARG A 360 -9.04 -6.08 14.05
C ARG A 360 -10.03 -7.12 14.57
N ALA A 361 -10.04 -7.41 15.87
CA ALA A 361 -10.97 -8.39 16.45
C ALA A 361 -12.23 -7.73 16.99
N ARG A 362 -13.38 -8.39 16.78
CA ARG A 362 -14.63 -8.11 17.52
C ARG A 362 -14.84 -9.09 18.67
N ASN A 363 -14.28 -10.29 18.54
CA ASN A 363 -14.27 -11.33 19.57
C ASN A 363 -13.00 -12.20 19.46
N ARG A 364 -12.72 -12.98 20.50
CA ARG A 364 -11.49 -13.79 20.63
C ARG A 364 -11.44 -15.03 19.74
N ARG A 365 -12.53 -15.39 19.06
CA ARG A 365 -12.63 -16.58 18.19
C ARG A 365 -12.42 -16.25 16.71
N GLU A 366 -12.23 -14.98 16.38
CA GLU A 366 -12.02 -14.55 15.01
C GLU A 366 -10.58 -14.83 14.58
N ARG A 367 -10.43 -15.08 13.28
CA ARG A 367 -9.14 -15.24 12.61
C ARG A 367 -9.14 -14.47 11.31
N ALA A 368 -8.00 -13.87 11.00
CA ALA A 368 -7.76 -13.31 9.69
C ALA A 368 -6.99 -14.31 8.81
N THR A 369 -7.19 -14.24 7.50
CA THR A 369 -6.46 -15.04 6.52
C THR A 369 -5.85 -14.13 5.47
N VAL A 370 -4.53 -14.19 5.32
CA VAL A 370 -3.77 -13.43 4.34
C VAL A 370 -3.20 -14.40 3.31
N PHE A 371 -3.57 -14.23 2.05
CA PHE A 371 -3.02 -15.01 0.95
C PHE A 371 -1.75 -14.34 0.42
N LEU A 372 -0.62 -15.04 0.51
CA LEU A 372 0.71 -14.52 0.15
C LEU A 372 1.31 -15.27 -1.05
N PRO A 373 1.97 -14.60 -1.99
CA PRO A 373 2.95 -15.24 -2.86
C PRO A 373 4.08 -15.85 -2.02
N ALA A 374 4.53 -17.06 -2.39
CA ALA A 374 5.69 -17.70 -1.76
C ALA A 374 6.99 -16.99 -2.20
N VAL A 375 7.28 -15.85 -1.58
CA VAL A 375 8.46 -15.00 -1.85
C VAL A 375 9.22 -14.84 -0.55
N GLY A 376 10.54 -15.09 -0.55
CA GLY A 376 11.35 -15.16 0.67
C GLY A 376 11.13 -13.97 1.61
N ARG A 377 11.20 -12.75 1.07
CA ARG A 377 10.96 -11.51 1.83
C ARG A 377 9.59 -11.47 2.52
N LEU A 378 8.52 -11.93 1.87
CA LEU A 378 7.18 -11.94 2.47
C LEU A 378 7.04 -13.01 3.55
N LEU A 379 7.70 -14.16 3.36
CA LEU A 379 7.70 -15.26 4.33
C LEU A 379 8.46 -14.86 5.60
N ASP A 380 9.58 -14.15 5.44
CA ASP A 380 10.36 -13.59 6.56
C ASP A 380 9.50 -12.61 7.36
N LEU A 381 8.83 -11.66 6.68
CA LEU A 381 7.94 -10.70 7.32
C LEU A 381 6.74 -11.36 8.03
N ALA A 382 6.16 -12.40 7.43
CA ALA A 382 5.06 -13.16 8.02
C ALA A 382 5.51 -13.90 9.29
N SER A 383 6.69 -14.53 9.25
CA SER A 383 7.26 -15.29 10.36
C SER A 383 7.65 -14.38 11.54
N GLN A 384 8.06 -13.16 11.23
CA GLN A 384 8.52 -12.17 12.21
C GLN A 384 7.38 -11.29 12.75
N MET A 385 6.12 -11.53 12.37
CA MET A 385 5.02 -10.62 12.75
C MET A 385 4.74 -10.57 14.26
N GLU A 386 5.09 -11.61 15.02
CA GLU A 386 5.03 -11.57 16.48
C GLU A 386 6.21 -10.81 17.12
N GLU A 387 7.33 -10.65 16.40
CA GLU A 387 8.50 -9.95 16.90
C GLU A 387 8.26 -8.43 16.89
N VAL A 388 8.37 -7.81 18.07
CA VAL A 388 8.48 -6.36 18.18
C VAL A 388 9.87 -5.95 17.68
N ARG A 389 9.94 -4.99 16.77
CA ARG A 389 11.19 -4.44 16.27
C ARG A 389 11.15 -2.92 16.34
N ASP A 390 12.23 -2.33 16.82
CA ASP A 390 12.43 -0.89 16.85
C ASP A 390 13.15 -0.41 15.57
N HIS A 391 13.16 0.90 15.32
CA HIS A 391 13.79 1.47 14.13
C HIS A 391 15.28 1.68 14.36
N VAL A 392 16.10 0.96 13.58
CA VAL A 392 17.57 1.04 13.62
C VAL A 392 18.09 1.90 12.46
N ILE A 393 19.00 2.82 12.78
CA ILE A 393 19.78 3.67 11.87
C ILE A 393 21.21 3.13 11.92
N GLY A 394 21.81 2.74 10.79
CA GLY A 394 23.19 2.28 10.73
C GLY A 394 24.23 3.40 10.60
N PRO A 395 25.53 3.10 10.73
CA PRO A 395 26.58 4.01 10.26
C PRO A 395 26.41 4.22 8.74
N PRO A 396 26.75 5.41 8.20
CA PRO A 396 26.52 5.72 6.80
C PRO A 396 27.28 4.71 5.92
N ALA A 397 26.55 3.73 5.41
CA ALA A 397 27.04 2.86 4.36
C ALA A 397 27.05 3.66 3.04
N GLU A 398 27.90 3.26 2.08
CA GLU A 398 27.67 3.70 0.71
C GLU A 398 26.20 3.40 0.38
N PRO A 399 25.45 4.36 -0.19
CA PRO A 399 24.03 4.19 -0.42
C PRO A 399 23.84 2.90 -1.19
N ASP A 400 23.27 1.90 -0.54
CA ASP A 400 22.85 0.70 -1.22
C ASP A 400 21.86 1.21 -2.25
N LEU A 401 22.16 1.04 -3.55
CA LEU A 401 21.34 1.53 -4.67
C LEU A 401 19.93 0.88 -4.68
N ILE A 402 19.53 0.25 -3.58
CA ILE A 402 18.34 -0.54 -3.31
C ILE A 402 17.34 0.27 -2.46
N GLU A 403 17.78 1.12 -1.52
CA GLU A 403 16.86 1.85 -0.62
C GLU A 403 16.28 3.14 -1.24
N GLU A 404 17.05 3.86 -2.08
CA GLU A 404 16.52 4.98 -2.86
C GLU A 404 15.53 4.56 -3.96
N PHE A 405 15.43 3.26 -4.27
CA PHE A 405 14.52 2.73 -5.28
C PHE A 405 13.10 2.46 -4.76
N ASP A 406 12.89 2.46 -3.44
CA ASP A 406 11.60 2.10 -2.81
C ASP A 406 10.81 3.32 -2.28
N THR A 407 11.46 4.47 -2.11
CA THR A 407 10.84 5.72 -1.61
C THR A 407 10.31 6.66 -2.70
N ARG A 408 10.67 6.45 -3.97
CA ARG A 408 10.00 7.14 -5.07
C ARG A 408 8.67 6.43 -5.34
N GLU A 409 7.58 7.20 -5.46
CA GLU A 409 6.36 6.74 -6.10
C GLU A 409 6.72 6.04 -7.42
N ARG A 410 6.86 4.71 -7.39
CA ARG A 410 6.89 3.91 -8.60
C ARG A 410 5.46 3.97 -9.14
N SER A 411 5.17 4.99 -9.95
CA SER A 411 4.50 4.67 -11.20
C SER A 411 5.38 3.60 -11.84
N GLU A 412 4.89 2.36 -11.84
CA GLU A 412 5.52 1.28 -12.61
C GLU A 412 6.00 1.86 -13.93
N PRO A 413 7.25 1.57 -14.35
CA PRO A 413 7.74 2.03 -15.64
C PRO A 413 6.67 1.68 -16.69
N ASP A 414 6.40 2.65 -17.59
CA ASP A 414 5.41 2.54 -18.66
C ASP A 414 5.42 1.10 -19.19
N PRO A 415 4.28 0.37 -19.21
CA PRO A 415 4.23 -0.98 -19.75
C PRO A 415 4.75 -1.10 -21.20
N ASN A 416 5.02 0.03 -21.87
CA ASN A 416 5.65 0.11 -23.18
C ASN A 416 7.16 0.44 -23.19
N ALA A 417 7.82 0.58 -22.04
CA ALA A 417 9.29 0.60 -21.96
C ALA A 417 9.77 -0.87 -21.98
N GLY A 418 10.12 -1.37 -23.18
CA GLY A 418 10.22 -2.79 -23.53
C GLY A 418 10.96 -3.71 -22.55
N THR A 419 10.58 -4.97 -22.38
CA THR A 419 9.50 -5.76 -22.99
C THR A 419 9.22 -6.97 -22.09
N TRP A 420 8.91 -6.74 -20.81
CA TRP A 420 8.44 -7.84 -19.95
C TRP A 420 7.00 -8.21 -20.32
N GLN A 421 6.76 -9.49 -20.58
CA GLN A 421 5.43 -10.02 -20.85
C GLN A 421 5.18 -11.28 -20.03
N ALA A 422 4.14 -11.27 -19.20
CA ALA A 422 3.66 -12.49 -18.54
C ALA A 422 3.11 -13.47 -19.59
N VAL A 423 3.55 -14.73 -19.54
CA VAL A 423 3.11 -15.79 -20.46
C VAL A 423 2.13 -16.71 -19.74
N ALA A 424 2.53 -17.19 -18.56
CA ALA A 424 1.70 -18.07 -17.75
C ALA A 424 2.11 -17.97 -16.28
N SER A 425 1.15 -18.21 -15.40
CA SER A 425 1.38 -18.46 -13.99
C SER A 425 0.40 -19.53 -13.54
N ASP A 426 0.83 -20.47 -12.71
CA ASP A 426 -0.03 -21.38 -11.95
C ASP A 426 0.03 -21.04 -10.45
N ALA A 427 -0.85 -21.66 -9.66
CA ALA A 427 -0.92 -21.45 -8.21
C ALA A 427 -1.19 -22.77 -7.50
N ILE A 428 -0.42 -23.03 -6.44
CA ILE A 428 -0.56 -24.19 -5.56
C ILE A 428 -0.38 -23.71 -4.12
N LEU A 429 -1.21 -24.22 -3.20
CA LEU A 429 -1.08 -23.92 -1.78
C LEU A 429 0.26 -24.44 -1.24
N GLY A 430 1.14 -23.49 -0.90
CA GLY A 430 2.41 -23.70 -0.24
C GLY A 430 2.23 -23.93 1.26
N GLU A 431 3.12 -23.40 2.09
CA GLU A 431 3.06 -23.42 3.56
C GLU A 431 1.90 -22.58 4.12
N VAL A 432 1.44 -22.94 5.34
CA VAL A 432 0.53 -22.12 6.14
C VAL A 432 1.29 -21.68 7.39
N ILE A 433 1.56 -20.38 7.49
CA ILE A 433 2.25 -19.78 8.64
C ILE A 433 1.19 -19.18 9.56
N ASP A 434 1.26 -19.48 10.85
CA ASP A 434 0.28 -19.02 11.83
C ASP A 434 0.94 -18.15 12.88
N THR A 435 0.35 -16.99 13.17
CA THR A 435 0.84 -16.11 14.25
C THR A 435 0.24 -16.46 15.61
N TYR A 436 -0.15 -17.72 15.77
CA TYR A 436 -0.57 -18.27 17.04
C TYR A 436 -0.46 -19.80 16.97
N ALA A 437 0.58 -20.34 17.58
CA ALA A 437 0.69 -21.76 17.87
C ALA A 437 0.28 -21.99 19.34
N PRO A 438 -0.84 -22.66 19.63
CA PRO A 438 -1.17 -23.00 21.00
C PRO A 438 -0.07 -23.93 21.54
N SER A 439 0.74 -23.45 22.48
CA SER A 439 1.60 -24.33 23.27
C SER A 439 0.71 -25.21 24.14
N ASP A 440 1.03 -26.50 24.16
CA ASP A 440 0.27 -27.57 24.83
C ASP A 440 -0.36 -27.12 26.17
N GLY A 441 -1.69 -26.97 26.18
CA GLY A 441 -2.50 -26.92 27.39
C GLY A 441 -2.32 -25.72 28.32
N GLY A 442 -1.73 -24.61 27.88
CA GLY A 442 -1.65 -23.39 28.68
C GLY A 442 -3.04 -22.78 28.96
N LEU A 443 -3.24 -22.21 30.16
CA LEU A 443 -4.47 -21.53 30.63
C LEU A 443 -4.97 -20.37 29.73
N PHE A 444 -4.21 -20.03 28.67
CA PHE A 444 -4.46 -18.98 27.68
C PHE A 444 -4.63 -19.52 26.25
N ALA A 445 -4.84 -20.82 26.07
CA ALA A 445 -5.27 -21.38 24.79
C ALA A 445 -6.54 -20.65 24.34
N LEU A 446 -6.53 -20.04 23.16
CA LEU A 446 -7.72 -19.46 22.55
C LEU A 446 -8.68 -20.61 22.16
N ASP A 447 -9.50 -21.03 23.11
CA ASP A 447 -10.44 -22.15 22.95
C ASP A 447 -11.28 -22.02 21.67
N GLY A 448 -11.14 -23.00 20.77
CA GLY A 448 -11.93 -23.14 19.55
C GLY A 448 -11.26 -22.72 18.23
N LEU A 449 -10.00 -22.30 18.24
CA LEU A 449 -9.22 -22.06 17.01
C LEU A 449 -8.62 -23.36 16.45
N LEU A 450 -8.51 -23.45 15.11
CA LEU A 450 -7.90 -24.59 14.41
C LEU A 450 -6.37 -24.57 14.55
N SER A 451 -5.75 -25.75 14.65
CA SER A 451 -4.29 -25.86 14.53
C SER A 451 -3.81 -25.50 13.12
N PRO A 452 -2.53 -25.15 12.91
CA PRO A 452 -2.00 -24.85 11.57
C PRO A 452 -2.22 -25.99 10.56
N GLU A 453 -2.11 -27.26 11.00
CA GLU A 453 -2.37 -28.44 10.18
C GLU A 453 -3.85 -28.56 9.79
N GLN A 454 -4.76 -28.29 10.73
CA GLN A 454 -6.20 -28.26 10.47
C GLN A 454 -6.58 -27.12 9.52
N GLU A 455 -5.97 -25.95 9.70
CA GLU A 455 -6.18 -24.78 8.84
C GLU A 455 -5.67 -25.05 7.42
N ARG A 456 -4.49 -25.69 7.27
CA ARG A 456 -3.98 -26.15 5.98
C ARG A 456 -4.92 -27.14 5.32
N ALA A 457 -5.40 -28.15 6.04
CA ALA A 457 -6.32 -29.14 5.50
C ALA A 457 -7.64 -28.51 5.03
N LEU A 458 -8.13 -27.52 5.77
CA LEU A 458 -9.32 -26.75 5.41
C LEU A 458 -9.07 -25.90 4.15
N LEU A 459 -7.93 -25.21 4.07
CA LEU A 459 -7.55 -24.40 2.92
C LEU A 459 -7.26 -25.23 1.67
N ALA A 460 -6.76 -26.46 1.81
CA ALA A 460 -6.51 -27.40 0.71
C ALA A 460 -7.79 -28.09 0.20
N ARG A 461 -8.90 -28.00 0.95
CA ARG A 461 -10.17 -28.60 0.56
C ARG A 461 -10.64 -28.02 -0.77
N ASP A 462 -11.02 -28.87 -1.71
CA ASP A 462 -11.49 -28.46 -3.04
C ASP A 462 -10.49 -27.57 -3.83
N GLU A 463 -9.20 -27.59 -3.47
CA GLU A 463 -8.13 -26.85 -4.16
C GLU A 463 -8.08 -27.22 -5.64
N LYS A 464 -8.15 -28.52 -5.97
CA LYS A 464 -8.15 -28.99 -7.36
C LYS A 464 -9.31 -28.40 -8.18
N ILE A 465 -10.51 -28.30 -7.58
CA ILE A 465 -11.69 -27.75 -8.24
C ILE A 465 -11.48 -26.24 -8.49
N ARG A 466 -10.97 -25.52 -7.49
CA ARG A 466 -10.66 -24.08 -7.62
C ARG A 466 -9.57 -23.82 -8.66
N ALA A 467 -8.53 -24.64 -8.71
CA ALA A 467 -7.47 -24.57 -9.71
C ALA A 467 -8.01 -24.82 -11.14
N GLU A 468 -8.89 -25.80 -11.31
CA GLU A 468 -9.56 -26.08 -12.60
C GLU A 468 -10.47 -24.92 -13.04
N GLN A 469 -11.20 -24.31 -12.11
CA GLN A 469 -12.02 -23.13 -12.39
C GLN A 469 -11.16 -21.92 -12.77
N ALA A 470 -10.09 -21.65 -12.01
CA ALA A 470 -9.15 -20.56 -12.27
C ALA A 470 -8.51 -20.68 -13.66
N ARG A 471 -8.08 -21.88 -14.04
CA ARG A 471 -7.56 -22.19 -15.39
C ARG A 471 -8.54 -21.83 -16.49
N ARG A 472 -9.81 -22.23 -16.34
CA ARG A 472 -10.85 -21.94 -17.33
C ARG A 472 -11.07 -20.44 -17.48
N ILE A 473 -11.12 -19.70 -16.37
CA ILE A 473 -11.31 -18.25 -16.36
C ILE A 473 -10.12 -17.53 -16.98
N ALA A 474 -8.89 -17.87 -16.57
CA ALA A 474 -7.68 -17.28 -17.12
C ALA A 474 -7.58 -17.53 -18.64
N SER A 475 -7.88 -18.74 -19.10
CA SER A 475 -7.91 -19.08 -20.53
C SER A 475 -8.95 -18.25 -21.29
N ALA A 476 -10.16 -18.12 -20.76
CA ALA A 476 -11.23 -17.33 -21.38
C ALA A 476 -10.86 -15.83 -21.46
N ARG A 477 -10.26 -15.28 -20.39
CA ARG A 477 -9.80 -13.89 -20.35
C ARG A 477 -8.69 -13.62 -21.36
N ARG A 478 -7.67 -14.47 -21.43
CA ARG A 478 -6.60 -14.38 -22.45
C ARG A 478 -7.18 -14.40 -23.87
N ALA A 479 -8.12 -15.30 -24.15
CA ALA A 479 -8.78 -15.37 -25.46
C ALA A 479 -9.58 -14.10 -25.77
N SER A 480 -10.35 -13.58 -24.81
CA SER A 480 -11.11 -12.34 -24.97
C SER A 480 -10.22 -11.13 -25.22
N LYS A 481 -9.13 -11.00 -24.46
CA LYS A 481 -8.15 -9.93 -24.62
C LYS A 481 -7.45 -10.00 -25.97
N ALA A 482 -7.00 -11.18 -26.39
CA ALA A 482 -6.40 -11.40 -27.71
C ALA A 482 -7.38 -11.03 -28.85
N SER A 483 -8.67 -11.36 -28.72
CA SER A 483 -9.71 -10.94 -29.68
C SER A 483 -9.85 -9.42 -29.73
N ARG A 484 -9.97 -8.77 -28.57
CA ARG A 484 -10.11 -7.31 -28.49
C ARG A 484 -8.89 -6.58 -29.07
N GLU A 485 -7.68 -7.07 -28.81
CA GLU A 485 -6.46 -6.54 -29.39
C GLU A 485 -6.36 -6.79 -30.90
N ALA A 486 -6.90 -7.89 -31.41
CA ALA A 486 -7.00 -8.14 -32.85
C ALA A 486 -8.01 -7.18 -33.52
N GLU A 487 -9.17 -6.99 -32.91
CA GLU A 487 -10.21 -6.04 -33.37
C GLU A 487 -9.70 -4.60 -33.36
N GLU A 488 -9.03 -4.17 -32.29
CA GLU A 488 -8.44 -2.82 -32.20
C GLU A 488 -7.35 -2.63 -33.26
N ARG A 489 -6.49 -3.63 -33.51
CA ARG A 489 -5.48 -3.58 -34.57
C ARG A 489 -6.12 -3.52 -35.95
N GLN A 490 -7.19 -4.27 -36.18
CA GLN A 490 -7.93 -4.23 -37.43
C GLN A 490 -8.60 -2.88 -37.63
N ALA A 491 -9.27 -2.33 -36.62
CA ALA A 491 -9.89 -1.01 -36.66
C ALA A 491 -8.85 0.09 -36.96
N ARG A 492 -7.69 0.07 -36.29
CA ARG A 492 -6.58 1.00 -36.59
C ARG A 492 -6.07 0.85 -38.01
N ARG A 493 -5.98 -0.37 -38.53
CA ARG A 493 -5.56 -0.63 -39.92
C ARG A 493 -6.60 -0.12 -40.92
N GLU A 494 -7.88 -0.34 -40.66
CA GLU A 494 -8.98 0.14 -41.50
C GLU A 494 -9.08 1.66 -41.49
N GLU A 495 -8.88 2.29 -40.33
CA GLU A 495 -8.81 3.75 -40.18
C GLU A 495 -7.62 4.33 -40.94
N ALA A 496 -6.43 3.73 -40.82
CA ALA A 496 -5.24 4.13 -41.58
C ALA A 496 -5.47 4.02 -43.10
N VAL A 497 -6.07 2.92 -43.56
CA VAL A 497 -6.42 2.72 -44.98
C VAL A 497 -7.48 3.72 -45.45
N ALA A 498 -8.49 4.02 -44.63
CA ALA A 498 -9.52 4.99 -44.95
C ALA A 498 -8.96 6.42 -45.03
N LEU A 499 -8.03 6.77 -44.14
CA LEU A 499 -7.33 8.06 -44.14
C LEU A 499 -6.45 8.21 -45.40
N GLN A 500 -5.71 7.16 -45.76
CA GLN A 500 -4.88 7.11 -46.96
C GLN A 500 -5.72 7.23 -48.25
N ARG A 501 -6.93 6.63 -48.28
CA ARG A 501 -7.90 6.78 -49.39
C ARG A 501 -8.48 8.18 -49.51
N ARG A 502 -8.54 8.96 -48.43
CA ARG A 502 -8.99 10.37 -48.44
C ARG A 502 -7.86 11.34 -48.81
N GLY A 503 -6.66 10.83 -49.13
CA GLY A 503 -5.49 11.64 -49.45
C GLY A 503 -4.85 12.30 -48.22
N GLY A 504 -5.19 11.89 -47.01
CA GLY A 504 -4.56 12.35 -45.77
C GLY A 504 -3.50 11.36 -45.28
N SER A 505 -2.45 11.86 -44.61
CA SER A 505 -1.49 11.03 -43.87
C SER A 505 -1.93 10.88 -42.42
N THR A 506 -1.70 9.73 -41.78
CA THR A 506 -1.88 9.56 -40.31
C THR A 506 -1.05 10.60 -39.55
N ILE A 507 0.08 10.98 -40.13
CA ILE A 507 0.99 12.02 -39.67
C ILE A 507 0.32 13.41 -39.61
N ASP A 508 -0.64 13.71 -40.50
CA ASP A 508 -1.30 15.01 -40.56
C ASP A 508 -2.37 15.20 -39.48
N THR A 509 -2.86 14.10 -38.91
CA THR A 509 -3.92 14.12 -37.87
C THR A 509 -3.38 14.31 -36.45
N ILE A 510 -2.08 14.13 -36.23
CA ILE A 510 -1.45 14.26 -34.91
C ILE A 510 -1.16 15.73 -34.63
N SER A 511 -1.95 16.35 -33.75
CA SER A 511 -1.78 17.74 -33.33
C SER A 511 -0.97 17.92 -32.03
N ASP A 512 -0.81 16.86 -31.22
CA ASP A 512 -0.06 16.91 -29.95
C ASP A 512 1.44 16.59 -30.16
N PRO A 513 2.37 17.50 -29.81
CA PRO A 513 3.82 17.24 -29.85
C PRO A 513 4.30 16.06 -29.00
N ARG A 514 3.57 15.67 -27.93
CA ARG A 514 3.93 14.50 -27.12
C ARG A 514 3.54 13.19 -27.79
N GLU A 515 2.44 13.18 -28.51
CA GLU A 515 1.99 12.03 -29.30
C GLU A 515 2.88 11.85 -30.54
N MET A 516 3.20 12.94 -31.25
CA MET A 516 4.10 12.92 -32.41
C MET A 516 5.49 12.36 -32.05
N ARG A 517 6.06 12.76 -30.90
CA ARG A 517 7.34 12.21 -30.41
C ARG A 517 7.28 10.72 -30.09
N ARG A 518 6.16 10.23 -29.57
CA ARG A 518 5.95 8.81 -29.28
C ARG A 518 5.90 8.00 -30.58
N GLU A 519 5.21 8.50 -31.59
CA GLU A 519 5.17 7.84 -32.90
C GLU A 519 6.53 7.85 -33.61
N ILE A 520 7.29 8.95 -33.55
CA ILE A 520 8.68 8.97 -34.07
C ILE A 520 9.54 7.92 -33.35
N HIS A 521 9.42 7.80 -32.03
CA HIS A 521 10.18 6.78 -31.29
C HIS A 521 9.81 5.36 -31.72
N ARG A 522 8.51 5.07 -31.93
CA ARG A 522 8.05 3.77 -32.42
C ARG A 522 8.55 3.51 -33.85
N ALA A 523 8.35 4.45 -34.77
CA ALA A 523 8.81 4.34 -36.16
C ALA A 523 10.33 4.17 -36.25
N LEU A 524 11.09 4.83 -35.38
CA LEU A 524 12.54 4.70 -35.32
C LEU A 524 13.00 3.32 -34.81
N LEU A 525 12.27 2.72 -33.86
CA LEU A 525 12.55 1.34 -33.45
C LEU A 525 12.28 0.36 -34.58
N ASP A 526 11.21 0.58 -35.36
CA ASP A 526 10.90 -0.24 -36.54
C ASP A 526 11.97 -0.08 -37.62
N TYR A 527 12.34 1.17 -37.94
CA TYR A 527 13.43 1.48 -38.87
C TYR A 527 14.75 0.81 -38.45
N SER A 528 15.13 0.97 -37.17
CA SER A 528 16.38 0.40 -36.65
C SER A 528 16.40 -1.13 -36.77
N ARG A 529 15.25 -1.79 -36.57
CA ARG A 529 15.12 -3.25 -36.75
C ARG A 529 15.22 -3.68 -38.22
N HIS A 530 14.66 -2.91 -39.16
CA HIS A 530 14.72 -3.25 -40.59
C HIS A 530 16.13 -3.04 -41.19
N HIS A 531 16.91 -2.13 -40.60
CA HIS A 531 18.25 -1.78 -41.07
C HIS A 531 19.40 -2.36 -40.22
N ASP A 532 19.10 -3.28 -39.30
CA ASP A 532 20.07 -3.89 -38.36
C ASP A 532 20.91 -2.86 -37.57
N LEU A 533 20.27 -1.76 -37.15
CA LEU A 533 20.90 -0.68 -36.39
C LEU A 533 20.55 -0.74 -34.91
N THR A 534 21.47 -0.28 -34.06
CA THR A 534 21.12 0.04 -32.67
C THR A 534 20.23 1.28 -32.63
N PRO A 535 19.32 1.43 -31.65
CA PRO A 535 18.45 2.61 -31.55
C PRO A 535 19.23 3.94 -31.54
N GLN A 536 20.43 3.95 -30.94
CA GLN A 536 21.32 5.12 -30.93
C GLN A 536 21.86 5.45 -32.32
N ALA A 537 22.23 4.44 -33.11
CA ALA A 537 22.65 4.61 -34.50
C ALA A 537 21.47 5.08 -35.38
N GLY A 538 20.27 4.54 -35.15
CA GLY A 538 19.04 4.98 -35.81
C GLY A 538 18.73 6.47 -35.54
N TRP A 539 18.81 6.91 -34.28
CA TRP A 539 18.69 8.34 -33.94
C TRP A 539 19.77 9.20 -34.61
N GLY A 540 21.02 8.72 -34.64
CA GLY A 540 22.12 9.40 -35.31
C GLY A 540 21.95 9.50 -36.83
N GLN A 541 21.28 8.53 -37.45
CA GLN A 541 20.94 8.58 -38.87
C GLN A 541 19.77 9.54 -39.13
N LEU A 542 18.69 9.44 -38.37
CA LEU A 542 17.55 10.36 -38.48
C LEU A 542 17.97 11.84 -38.36
N TYR A 543 18.85 12.16 -37.40
CA TYR A 543 19.32 13.53 -37.21
C TYR A 543 20.34 14.00 -38.26
N ARG A 544 20.99 13.08 -38.98
CA ARG A 544 21.83 13.43 -40.13
C ARG A 544 20.99 13.73 -41.37
N GLU A 545 19.95 12.93 -41.60
CA GLU A 545 19.09 13.02 -42.78
C GLU A 545 18.03 14.11 -42.65
N VAL A 546 17.54 14.33 -41.42
CA VAL A 546 16.62 15.44 -41.08
C VAL A 546 17.23 16.30 -39.95
N PRO A 547 18.16 17.22 -40.30
CA PRO A 547 18.87 18.06 -39.33
C PRO A 547 17.94 19.02 -38.58
N GLY A 548 18.31 19.36 -37.34
CA GLY A 548 17.58 20.34 -36.52
C GLY A 548 17.73 20.08 -35.02
N PRO A 549 17.07 20.88 -34.15
CA PRO A 549 17.05 20.64 -32.71
C PRO A 549 16.56 19.23 -32.36
N LYS A 550 16.96 18.71 -31.19
CA LYS A 550 16.50 17.40 -30.69
C LYS A 550 14.97 17.39 -30.58
N ASN A 551 14.37 16.21 -30.67
CA ASN A 551 12.90 16.07 -30.64
C ASN A 551 12.23 16.75 -29.44
N GLU A 552 12.90 16.84 -28.29
CA GLU A 552 12.38 17.52 -27.09
C GLU A 552 12.12 19.02 -27.27
N SER A 553 12.88 19.66 -28.17
CA SER A 553 12.81 21.09 -28.48
C SER A 553 12.46 21.38 -29.95
N ALA A 554 12.05 20.35 -30.70
CA ALA A 554 11.70 20.46 -32.11
C ALA A 554 10.29 21.04 -32.31
N SER A 555 10.13 21.84 -33.37
CA SER A 555 8.81 22.31 -33.82
C SER A 555 7.98 21.15 -34.38
N MET A 556 6.65 21.30 -34.38
CA MET A 556 5.73 20.30 -34.93
C MET A 556 6.03 19.96 -36.38
N ASP A 557 6.41 20.94 -37.20
CA ASP A 557 6.74 20.70 -38.60
C ASP A 557 8.01 19.86 -38.75
N LEU A 558 9.04 20.10 -37.91
CA LEU A 558 10.25 19.29 -37.92
C LEU A 558 9.99 17.86 -37.43
N LEU A 559 9.14 17.70 -36.41
CA LEU A 559 8.70 16.37 -35.95
C LEU A 559 7.93 15.64 -37.06
N ARG A 560 7.08 16.35 -37.81
CA ARG A 560 6.33 15.80 -38.94
C ARG A 560 7.26 15.28 -40.03
N THR A 561 8.22 16.11 -40.47
CA THR A 561 9.22 15.73 -41.48
C THR A 561 10.06 14.53 -41.05
N ARG A 562 10.43 14.44 -39.76
CA ARG A 562 11.15 13.28 -39.21
C ARG A 562 10.32 12.00 -39.28
N LEU A 563 9.03 12.07 -38.95
CA LEU A 563 8.13 10.92 -39.02
C LEU A 563 7.89 10.48 -40.47
N GLU A 564 7.69 11.43 -41.39
CA GLU A 564 7.56 11.17 -42.83
C GLU A 564 8.80 10.50 -43.40
N TRP A 565 9.99 10.96 -42.99
CA TRP A 565 11.25 10.36 -43.41
C TRP A 565 11.38 8.91 -42.94
N LEU A 566 11.06 8.64 -41.66
CA LEU A 566 11.07 7.28 -41.10
C LEU A 566 10.05 6.32 -41.72
N HIS A 567 8.93 6.84 -42.24
CA HIS A 567 7.94 6.01 -42.93
C HIS A 567 8.28 5.76 -44.41
N SER A 568 9.19 6.55 -44.99
CA SER A 568 9.59 6.44 -46.40
C SER A 568 10.90 5.69 -46.62
N HIS A 569 11.64 5.36 -45.56
CA HIS A 569 12.92 4.65 -45.55
C HIS A 569 12.88 3.50 -44.55
#